data_AF-A0A2S6WTW4-F1
#
_entry.id   AF-A0A2S6WTW4-F1
#
_cell.length_a   1.000
_cell.length_b   1.000
_cell.length_c   1.000
_cell.angle_alpha   90.00
_cell.angle_beta   90.00
_cell.angle_gamma   90.00
#
_symmetry.space_group_name_H-M   'P 1'
#
loop_
_entity.id
_entity.type
_entity.pdbx_description
1 polymer ?
#
loop_
_entity_poly.entity_id
_entity_poly.type
_entity_poly.pdbx_seq_one_letter_code
_entity_poly.pdbx_strand_id
1 'polypeptide(L)'
;MEVAHIRAEKPGGPRFDANFIEVNSEPNLVLLCHKHHKWVDRHPDAYPTEELLIWKERQAAQGRGGGLSAEQLDQVVKAFTTPKAEAEAVGMISAGGENIVSKIEHLPEFQLLNADPEARYLGVRISNVGAIGFGVDAVGYEIDIHAPAPLVYGFPAEHIRHQPPRRLEPQTNAVWIVDPEVVCNGIRLVMKTVKVYVPARFRAFGHLGSGGRVLGPWVSALYLPIWRDQVTQEWLDGFAAQAEQTRAKLRPKP
;
A
#
# COMPACT_ATOMS: atom_id res chain seq x y z
N MET A 1 11.11 -23.40 -17.84
CA MET A 1 11.81 -24.49 -17.14
C MET A 1 10.77 -25.47 -16.67
N GLU A 2 11.11 -26.74 -16.53
CA GLU A 2 10.24 -27.82 -16.08
C GLU A 2 11.01 -28.70 -15.11
N VAL A 3 10.27 -29.28 -14.16
CA VAL A 3 10.78 -30.29 -13.24
C VAL A 3 10.57 -31.64 -13.91
N ALA A 4 11.66 -32.32 -14.24
CA ALA A 4 11.65 -33.62 -14.90
C ALA A 4 12.02 -34.73 -13.91
N HIS A 5 11.32 -35.86 -14.00
CA HIS A 5 11.66 -37.05 -13.23
C HIS A 5 12.87 -37.77 -13.85
N ILE A 6 13.86 -38.11 -13.03
CA ILE A 6 15.00 -38.94 -13.45
C ILE A 6 14.51 -40.38 -13.70
N ARG A 7 13.76 -40.95 -12.76
CA ARG A 7 13.02 -42.21 -12.91
C ARG A 7 11.52 -41.94 -12.96
N ALA A 8 10.83 -42.45 -13.97
CA ALA A 8 9.40 -42.20 -14.18
C ALA A 8 8.50 -42.81 -13.08
N GLU A 9 7.34 -42.18 -12.86
CA GLU A 9 6.32 -42.62 -11.90
C GLU A 9 5.59 -43.90 -12.31
N LYS A 10 5.36 -44.09 -13.60
CA LYS A 10 4.47 -45.13 -14.12
C LYS A 10 5.26 -46.22 -14.86
N PRO A 11 4.84 -47.49 -14.74
CA PRO A 11 5.34 -48.56 -15.58
C PRO A 11 5.26 -48.19 -17.07
N GLY A 12 6.35 -48.45 -17.80
CA GLY A 12 6.47 -48.08 -19.22
C GLY A 12 6.91 -46.63 -19.47
N GLY A 13 7.12 -45.83 -18.43
CA GLY A 13 7.73 -44.50 -18.54
C GLY A 13 9.26 -44.55 -18.69
N PRO A 14 9.90 -43.42 -19.07
CA PRO A 14 11.35 -43.33 -19.22
C PRO A 14 12.08 -43.74 -17.94
N ARG A 15 13.01 -44.70 -18.06
CA ARG A 15 13.85 -45.19 -16.94
C ARG A 15 13.04 -45.63 -15.71
N PHE A 16 11.84 -46.18 -15.93
CA PHE A 16 11.01 -46.71 -14.84
C PHE A 16 11.77 -47.80 -14.07
N ASP A 17 11.75 -47.71 -12.74
CA ASP A 17 12.31 -48.70 -11.84
C ASP A 17 11.25 -49.09 -10.81
N ALA A 18 10.81 -50.34 -10.86
CA ALA A 18 9.76 -50.87 -9.98
C ALA A 18 10.16 -50.89 -8.50
N ASN A 19 11.47 -50.84 -8.21
CA ASN A 19 11.99 -50.83 -6.84
C ASN A 19 12.19 -49.41 -6.28
N PHE A 20 12.03 -48.38 -7.11
CA PHE A 20 12.20 -46.99 -6.70
C PHE A 20 10.88 -46.40 -6.21
N ILE A 21 10.79 -46.16 -4.90
CA ILE A 21 9.54 -45.74 -4.24
C ILE A 21 9.43 -44.22 -4.04
N GLU A 22 10.53 -43.48 -4.12
CA GLU A 22 10.57 -42.04 -3.84
C GLU A 22 10.44 -41.19 -5.11
N VAL A 23 9.49 -41.52 -5.98
CA VAL A 23 9.38 -40.91 -7.31
C VAL A 23 9.33 -39.38 -7.27
N ASN A 24 8.60 -38.79 -6.31
CA ASN A 24 8.42 -37.33 -6.20
C ASN A 24 9.43 -36.66 -5.25
N SER A 25 10.46 -37.36 -4.78
CA SER A 25 11.47 -36.77 -3.90
C SER A 25 12.46 -35.92 -4.70
N GLU A 26 12.98 -34.86 -4.06
CA GLU A 26 13.94 -33.93 -4.65
C GLU A 26 15.16 -34.61 -5.33
N PRO A 27 15.73 -35.72 -4.81
CA PRO A 27 16.81 -36.46 -5.46
C PRO A 27 16.45 -37.06 -6.83
N ASN A 28 15.16 -37.32 -7.09
CA ASN A 28 14.68 -37.86 -8.37
C ASN A 28 14.24 -36.77 -9.36
N LEU A 29 14.43 -35.48 -9.03
CA LEU A 29 13.95 -34.36 -9.84
C LEU A 29 15.10 -33.50 -10.35
N VAL A 30 15.14 -33.27 -11.67
CA VAL A 30 16.13 -32.41 -12.33
C VAL A 30 15.44 -31.29 -13.12
N LEU A 31 15.97 -30.07 -13.07
CA LEU A 31 15.41 -28.95 -13.83
C LEU A 31 15.94 -28.95 -15.27
N LEU A 32 15.03 -29.02 -16.24
CA LEU A 32 15.31 -28.95 -17.67
C LEU A 32 14.47 -27.86 -18.33
N CYS A 33 14.94 -27.28 -19.43
CA CYS A 33 14.05 -26.46 -20.26
C CYS A 33 13.06 -27.36 -21.02
N HIS A 34 11.90 -26.83 -21.40
CA HIS A 34 10.83 -27.59 -22.06
C HIS A 34 11.32 -28.42 -23.27
N LYS A 35 12.22 -27.86 -24.08
CA LYS A 35 12.78 -28.54 -25.26
C LYS A 35 13.64 -29.75 -24.87
N HIS A 36 14.50 -29.60 -23.88
CA HIS A 36 15.44 -30.65 -23.47
C HIS A 36 14.77 -31.72 -22.61
N HIS A 37 13.75 -31.36 -21.82
CA HIS A 37 12.95 -32.33 -21.07
C HIS A 37 12.33 -33.38 -22.02
N LYS A 38 11.58 -32.94 -23.03
CA LYS A 38 10.98 -33.85 -24.02
C LYS A 38 12.00 -34.70 -24.77
N TRP A 39 13.20 -34.17 -25.01
CA TRP A 39 14.25 -34.90 -25.72
C TRP A 39 14.84 -36.01 -24.86
N VAL A 40 15.18 -35.71 -23.61
CA VAL A 40 15.74 -36.65 -22.63
C VAL A 40 14.80 -37.82 -22.34
N ASP A 41 13.50 -37.56 -22.26
CA ASP A 41 12.50 -38.60 -22.02
C ASP A 41 12.25 -39.51 -23.20
N ARG A 42 12.42 -39.00 -24.42
CA ARG A 42 12.27 -39.81 -25.65
C ARG A 42 13.47 -40.71 -25.94
N HIS A 43 14.61 -40.48 -25.28
CA HIS A 43 15.85 -41.21 -25.53
C HIS A 43 16.45 -41.73 -24.21
N PRO A 44 15.73 -42.61 -23.47
CA PRO A 44 16.18 -43.07 -22.16
C PRO A 44 17.50 -43.83 -22.19
N ASP A 45 17.83 -44.49 -23.30
CA ASP A 45 19.10 -45.20 -23.47
C ASP A 45 20.29 -44.24 -23.64
N ALA A 46 20.06 -43.08 -24.27
CA ALA A 46 21.08 -42.06 -24.48
C ALA A 46 21.26 -41.13 -23.27
N TYR A 47 20.28 -41.11 -22.36
CA TYR A 47 20.28 -40.35 -21.12
C TYR A 47 19.83 -41.26 -19.98
N PRO A 48 20.69 -42.21 -19.56
CA PRO A 48 20.35 -43.16 -18.51
C PRO A 48 20.29 -42.48 -17.15
N THR A 49 19.72 -43.18 -16.18
CA THR A 49 19.50 -42.71 -14.81
C THR A 49 20.76 -42.13 -14.17
N GLU A 50 21.89 -42.81 -14.35
CA GLU A 50 23.19 -42.45 -13.78
C GLU A 50 23.69 -41.11 -14.32
N GLU A 51 23.48 -40.85 -15.61
CA GLU A 51 23.85 -39.58 -16.23
C GLU A 51 23.00 -38.43 -15.67
N LEU A 52 21.69 -38.63 -15.54
CA LEU A 52 20.80 -37.60 -14.99
C LEU A 52 21.06 -37.33 -13.51
N LEU A 53 21.49 -38.33 -12.74
CA LEU A 53 21.96 -38.12 -11.37
C LEU A 53 23.23 -37.25 -11.32
N ILE A 54 24.18 -37.48 -12.23
CA ILE A 54 25.37 -36.60 -12.36
C ILE A 54 24.94 -35.17 -12.74
N TRP A 55 23.96 -35.02 -13.64
CA TRP A 55 23.44 -33.69 -14.00
C TRP A 55 22.77 -33.00 -12.80
N LYS A 56 22.02 -33.75 -12.00
CA LYS A 56 21.42 -33.27 -10.75
C LYS A 56 22.49 -32.78 -9.77
N GLU A 57 23.54 -33.57 -9.54
CA GLU A 57 24.66 -33.18 -8.67
C GLU A 57 25.34 -31.91 -9.18
N ARG A 58 25.61 -31.82 -10.48
CA ARG A 58 26.18 -30.60 -11.10
C ARG A 58 25.25 -29.41 -10.97
N GLN A 59 23.95 -29.61 -11.16
CA GLN A 59 22.94 -28.56 -11.00
C GLN A 59 22.84 -28.09 -9.55
N ALA A 60 22.93 -29.00 -8.58
CA ALA A 60 22.98 -28.65 -7.16
C ALA A 60 24.27 -27.90 -6.80
N ALA A 61 25.42 -28.30 -7.34
CA ALA A 61 26.71 -27.65 -7.15
C ALA A 61 26.81 -26.27 -7.84
N GLN A 62 26.14 -26.09 -8.98
CA GLN A 62 26.02 -24.81 -9.68
C GLN A 62 24.94 -23.92 -9.09
N GLY A 63 23.95 -24.51 -8.43
CA GLY A 63 23.02 -23.80 -7.58
C GLY A 63 23.84 -23.00 -6.57
N ARG A 64 23.68 -21.68 -6.56
CA ARG A 64 24.30 -20.84 -5.53
C ARG A 64 23.73 -21.33 -4.19
N GLY A 65 24.49 -22.16 -3.49
CA GLY A 65 24.10 -22.93 -2.30
C GLY A 65 23.87 -22.10 -1.05
N GLY A 66 23.22 -20.94 -1.18
CA GLY A 66 22.55 -20.28 -0.07
C GLY A 66 21.06 -20.48 -0.28
N GLY A 67 20.52 -21.60 0.20
CA GLY A 67 19.08 -21.64 0.46
C GLY A 67 18.71 -20.41 1.30
N LEU A 68 17.50 -19.88 1.13
CA LEU A 68 17.04 -18.80 1.99
C LEU A 68 17.06 -19.31 3.44
N SER A 69 17.67 -18.56 4.35
CA SER A 69 17.47 -18.81 5.78
C SER A 69 15.96 -18.72 6.10
N ALA A 70 15.53 -19.29 7.22
CA ALA A 70 14.12 -19.17 7.63
C ALA A 70 13.69 -17.69 7.71
N GLU A 71 14.59 -16.81 8.15
CA GLU A 71 14.36 -15.36 8.19
C GLU A 71 14.24 -14.76 6.78
N GLN A 72 15.09 -15.16 5.84
CA GLN A 72 15.01 -14.68 4.46
C GLN A 72 13.73 -15.19 3.77
N LEU A 73 13.31 -16.43 4.04
CA LEU A 73 12.06 -16.97 3.55
C LEU A 73 10.87 -16.21 4.14
N ASP A 74 10.86 -15.96 5.45
CA ASP A 74 9.82 -15.15 6.11
C ASP A 74 9.76 -13.73 5.54
N GLN A 75 10.91 -13.10 5.27
CA GLN A 75 10.97 -11.79 4.61
C GLN A 75 10.35 -11.81 3.20
N VAL A 76 10.66 -12.83 2.40
CA VAL A 76 10.06 -13.02 1.07
C VAL A 76 8.56 -13.24 1.20
N VAL A 77 8.13 -14.16 2.05
CA VAL A 77 6.69 -14.44 2.27
C VAL A 77 5.97 -13.17 2.70
N LYS A 78 6.49 -12.43 3.69
CA LYS A 78 5.91 -11.15 4.13
C LYS A 78 5.83 -10.13 2.99
N ALA A 79 6.88 -9.99 2.19
CA ALA A 79 6.89 -9.07 1.05
C ALA A 79 5.79 -9.39 0.01
N PHE A 80 5.45 -10.67 -0.18
CA PHE A 80 4.45 -11.14 -1.13
C PHE A 80 3.08 -11.47 -0.52
N THR A 81 2.87 -11.27 0.78
CA THR A 81 1.59 -11.54 1.46
C THR A 81 1.07 -10.35 2.26
N THR A 82 1.92 -9.37 2.56
CA THR A 82 1.54 -8.19 3.35
C THR A 82 1.37 -6.98 2.43
N PRO A 83 0.17 -6.37 2.39
CA PRO A 83 -0.04 -5.10 1.69
C PRO A 83 0.91 -4.01 2.19
N LYS A 84 1.57 -3.31 1.27
CA LYS A 84 2.36 -2.11 1.59
C LYS A 84 1.78 -0.92 0.86
N ALA A 85 1.36 0.08 1.63
CA ALA A 85 0.71 1.26 1.13
C ALA A 85 1.35 2.52 1.70
N GLU A 86 1.28 3.60 0.95
CA GLU A 86 1.56 4.95 1.41
C GLU A 86 0.31 5.81 1.22
N ALA A 87 0.06 6.73 2.16
CA ALA A 87 -1.04 7.66 2.10
C ALA A 87 -0.53 9.11 2.11
N GLU A 88 -1.15 9.97 1.32
CA GLU A 88 -0.75 11.37 1.19
C GLU A 88 -1.99 12.28 1.12
N ALA A 89 -1.95 13.38 1.87
CA ALA A 89 -2.95 14.44 1.75
C ALA A 89 -2.62 15.29 0.53
N VAL A 90 -3.57 15.38 -0.40
CA VAL A 90 -3.37 16.02 -1.69
C VAL A 90 -4.43 17.08 -1.96
N GLY A 91 -4.09 18.03 -2.80
CA GLY A 91 -5.05 18.92 -3.45
C GLY A 91 -5.13 18.58 -4.93
N MET A 92 -6.28 18.86 -5.55
CA MET A 92 -6.45 18.77 -7.00
C MET A 92 -6.99 20.07 -7.55
N ILE A 93 -6.40 20.53 -8.66
CA ILE A 93 -6.89 21.67 -9.43
C ILE A 93 -7.38 21.15 -10.78
N SER A 94 -8.61 21.50 -11.14
CA SER A 94 -9.18 21.26 -12.47
C SER A 94 -9.05 22.55 -13.27
N ALA A 95 -8.44 22.48 -14.46
CA ALA A 95 -8.34 23.61 -15.38
C ALA A 95 -8.21 23.13 -16.83
N GLY A 96 -9.04 23.67 -17.73
CA GLY A 96 -8.96 23.34 -19.15
C GLY A 96 -9.24 21.86 -19.45
N GLY A 97 -10.04 21.20 -18.62
CA GLY A 97 -10.30 19.76 -18.71
C GLY A 97 -9.19 18.85 -18.17
N GLU A 98 -8.09 19.40 -17.67
CA GLU A 98 -7.02 18.64 -17.03
C GLU A 98 -7.11 18.70 -15.51
N ASN A 99 -6.71 17.61 -14.86
CA ASN A 99 -6.66 17.49 -13.40
C ASN A 99 -5.20 17.40 -12.95
N ILE A 100 -4.76 18.41 -12.19
CA ILE A 100 -3.41 18.45 -11.62
C ILE A 100 -3.52 18.11 -10.14
N VAL A 101 -2.89 17.00 -9.73
CA VAL A 101 -2.85 16.56 -8.33
C VAL A 101 -1.49 16.88 -7.73
N SER A 102 -1.45 17.63 -6.63
CA SER A 102 -0.24 18.01 -5.92
C SER A 102 -0.37 17.75 -4.43
N LYS A 103 0.75 17.86 -3.71
CA LYS A 103 0.73 17.93 -2.25
C LYS A 103 -0.15 19.08 -1.81
N ILE A 104 -0.93 18.84 -0.75
CA ILE A 104 -1.87 19.84 -0.24
C ILE A 104 -1.19 21.14 0.18
N GLU A 105 0.06 21.05 0.65
CA GLU A 105 0.89 22.17 1.09
C GLU A 105 1.24 23.13 -0.06
N HIS A 106 1.31 22.62 -1.29
CA HIS A 106 1.63 23.42 -2.47
C HIS A 106 0.38 24.06 -3.11
N LEU A 107 -0.82 23.66 -2.67
CA LEU A 107 -2.08 24.09 -3.29
C LEU A 107 -2.33 25.62 -3.18
N PRO A 108 -2.00 26.30 -2.07
CA PRO A 108 -2.19 27.76 -1.97
C PRO A 108 -1.31 28.55 -2.93
N GLU A 109 -0.08 28.08 -3.15
CA GLU A 109 0.93 28.74 -3.99
C GLU A 109 0.79 28.40 -5.48
N PHE A 110 -0.02 27.39 -5.80
CA PHE A 110 -0.17 26.92 -7.17
C PHE A 110 -0.95 27.94 -8.02
N GLN A 111 -0.23 28.58 -8.95
CA GLN A 111 -0.78 29.47 -9.98
C GLN A 111 -0.63 28.83 -11.36
N LEU A 112 -1.72 28.82 -12.11
CA LEU A 112 -1.73 28.38 -13.49
C LEU A 112 -1.34 29.57 -14.37
N LEU A 113 -0.31 29.40 -15.19
CA LEU A 113 0.24 30.50 -16.01
C LEU A 113 -0.73 30.99 -17.10
N ASN A 114 -1.61 30.12 -17.60
CA ASN A 114 -2.44 30.39 -18.79
C ASN A 114 -3.92 29.99 -18.64
N ALA A 115 -4.41 29.73 -17.42
CA ALA A 115 -5.80 29.35 -17.20
C ALA A 115 -6.24 29.69 -15.77
N ASP A 116 -7.47 30.14 -15.60
CA ASP A 116 -8.08 30.20 -14.27
C ASP A 116 -8.53 28.81 -13.85
N PRO A 117 -8.34 28.41 -12.57
CA PRO A 117 -8.82 27.12 -12.08
C PRO A 117 -10.34 27.08 -12.10
N GLU A 118 -10.91 26.05 -12.74
CA GLU A 118 -12.35 25.80 -12.77
C GLU A 118 -12.84 25.30 -11.41
N ALA A 119 -12.05 24.47 -10.74
CA ALA A 119 -12.37 23.92 -9.43
C ALA A 119 -11.13 23.49 -8.65
N ARG A 120 -11.23 23.55 -7.32
CA ARG A 120 -10.22 23.04 -6.38
C ARG A 120 -10.85 21.99 -5.48
N TYR A 121 -10.14 20.90 -5.25
CA TYR A 121 -10.57 19.79 -4.41
C TYR A 121 -9.50 19.42 -3.41
N LEU A 122 -9.94 18.78 -2.33
CA LEU A 122 -9.06 18.11 -1.36
C LEU A 122 -9.16 16.62 -1.57
N GLY A 123 -8.13 15.89 -1.16
CA GLY A 123 -8.14 14.44 -1.34
C GLY A 123 -7.13 13.68 -0.53
N VAL A 124 -7.19 12.37 -0.73
CA VAL A 124 -6.25 11.38 -0.25
C VAL A 124 -5.74 10.60 -1.46
N ARG A 125 -4.43 10.52 -1.60
CA ARG A 125 -3.77 9.58 -2.52
C ARG A 125 -3.34 8.36 -1.72
N ILE A 126 -3.71 7.18 -2.19
CA ILE A 126 -3.15 5.91 -1.69
C ILE A 126 -2.32 5.29 -2.81
N SER A 127 -1.07 4.98 -2.49
CA SER A 127 -0.12 4.33 -3.39
C SER A 127 0.17 2.92 -2.91
N ASN A 128 0.04 1.93 -3.79
CA ASN A 128 0.51 0.58 -3.56
C ASN A 128 2.00 0.49 -3.89
N VAL A 129 2.83 0.49 -2.85
CA VAL A 129 4.29 0.36 -2.96
C VAL A 129 4.76 -1.09 -2.73
N GLY A 130 3.81 -2.02 -2.59
CA GLY A 130 4.05 -3.44 -2.37
C GLY A 130 4.09 -4.27 -3.65
N ALA A 131 4.22 -5.59 -3.46
CA ALA A 131 4.26 -6.57 -4.54
C ALA A 131 2.88 -7.24 -4.81
N ILE A 132 1.87 -6.97 -3.98
CA ILE A 132 0.53 -7.53 -4.12
C ILE A 132 -0.54 -6.45 -4.20
N GLY A 133 -1.61 -6.73 -4.95
CA GLY A 133 -2.77 -5.86 -5.00
C GLY A 133 -3.60 -5.93 -3.72
N PHE A 134 -4.28 -4.83 -3.37
CA PHE A 134 -5.18 -4.75 -2.22
C PHE A 134 -6.35 -3.79 -2.47
N GLY A 135 -7.45 -3.98 -1.74
CA GLY A 135 -8.57 -3.04 -1.72
C GLY A 135 -8.30 -1.84 -0.82
N VAL A 136 -8.86 -0.69 -1.18
CA VAL A 136 -9.01 0.49 -0.31
C VAL A 136 -10.49 0.71 -0.09
N ASP A 137 -10.95 0.54 1.15
CA ASP A 137 -12.36 0.50 1.53
C ASP A 137 -12.90 1.85 2.00
N ALA A 138 -12.02 2.71 2.53
CA ALA A 138 -12.35 4.05 2.97
C ALA A 138 -11.11 4.93 3.03
N VAL A 139 -11.30 6.24 2.93
CA VAL A 139 -10.24 7.25 3.05
C VAL A 139 -10.73 8.44 3.86
N GLY A 140 -9.80 9.24 4.36
CA GLY A 140 -10.13 10.50 5.02
C GLY A 140 -8.94 11.12 5.72
N TYR A 141 -9.23 11.94 6.73
CA TYR A 141 -8.23 12.62 7.54
C TYR A 141 -8.27 12.19 9.01
N GLU A 142 -7.09 11.98 9.58
CA GLU A 142 -6.92 12.07 11.03
C GLU A 142 -6.46 13.48 11.38
N ILE A 143 -7.09 14.08 12.38
CA ILE A 143 -6.86 15.46 12.78
C ILE A 143 -6.37 15.44 14.23
N ASP A 144 -5.14 15.87 14.43
CA ASP A 144 -4.58 16.07 15.76
C ASP A 144 -5.18 17.34 16.36
N ILE A 145 -5.90 17.16 17.45
CA ILE A 145 -6.51 18.24 18.22
C ILE A 145 -5.88 18.36 19.62
N HIS A 146 -4.75 17.67 19.87
CA HIS A 146 -4.12 17.51 21.19
C HIS A 146 -5.06 16.90 22.26
N ALA A 147 -5.95 16.01 21.82
CA ALA A 147 -6.73 15.12 22.68
C ALA A 147 -6.01 13.77 22.85
N PRO A 148 -6.43 12.89 23.78
CA PRO A 148 -5.84 11.56 23.94
C PRO A 148 -5.87 10.69 22.67
N ALA A 149 -6.79 10.96 21.76
CA ALA A 149 -6.85 10.36 20.43
C ALA A 149 -7.12 11.43 19.36
N PRO A 150 -6.57 11.29 18.14
CA PRO A 150 -6.88 12.18 17.04
C PRO A 150 -8.35 12.01 16.64
N LEU A 151 -8.92 13.08 16.08
CA LEU A 151 -10.23 13.01 15.47
C LEU A 151 -10.13 12.32 14.11
N VAL A 152 -11.00 11.35 13.83
CA VAL A 152 -11.06 10.69 12.53
C VAL A 152 -12.25 11.24 11.73
N TYR A 153 -11.96 11.82 10.57
CA TYR A 153 -12.96 12.27 9.61
C TYR A 153 -12.84 11.43 8.33
N GLY A 154 -13.71 10.43 8.20
CA GLY A 154 -13.87 9.67 6.96
C GLY A 154 -14.62 10.52 5.93
N PHE A 155 -14.17 10.49 4.68
CA PHE A 155 -14.90 11.18 3.62
C PHE A 155 -16.25 10.47 3.38
N PRO A 156 -17.37 11.21 3.21
CA PRO A 156 -18.68 10.60 2.92
C PRO A 156 -18.72 10.03 1.50
N ALA A 157 -19.19 8.79 1.33
CA ALA A 157 -19.16 8.09 0.05
C ALA A 157 -19.90 8.84 -1.07
N GLU A 158 -21.01 9.50 -0.74
CA GLU A 158 -21.82 10.31 -1.64
C GLU A 158 -21.12 11.56 -2.18
N HIS A 159 -20.03 12.00 -1.52
CA HIS A 159 -19.29 13.21 -1.85
C HIS A 159 -17.86 12.95 -2.36
N ILE A 160 -17.42 11.69 -2.40
CA ILE A 160 -16.12 11.30 -2.93
C ILE A 160 -16.22 10.96 -4.41
N ARG A 161 -15.36 11.57 -5.23
CA ARG A 161 -15.14 11.06 -6.60
C ARG A 161 -14.22 9.85 -6.55
N HIS A 162 -14.54 8.85 -7.38
CA HIS A 162 -13.90 7.52 -7.39
C HIS A 162 -14.17 6.72 -6.10
N GLN A 163 -15.44 6.64 -5.69
CA GLN A 163 -15.92 5.98 -4.47
C GLN A 163 -15.17 4.66 -4.12
N PRO A 164 -14.72 4.50 -2.86
CA PRO A 164 -14.37 3.18 -2.34
C PRO A 164 -15.55 2.20 -2.39
N PRO A 165 -15.32 0.88 -2.47
CA PRO A 165 -14.01 0.23 -2.47
C PRO A 165 -13.34 0.28 -3.85
N ARG A 166 -12.00 0.42 -3.88
CA ARG A 166 -11.22 0.29 -5.12
C ARG A 166 -9.97 -0.54 -4.89
N ARG A 167 -9.73 -1.49 -5.79
CA ARG A 167 -8.51 -2.30 -5.78
C ARG A 167 -7.35 -1.54 -6.44
N LEU A 168 -6.20 -1.55 -5.79
CA LEU A 168 -4.93 -1.03 -6.31
C LEU A 168 -4.02 -2.21 -6.64
N GLU A 169 -3.58 -2.28 -7.89
CA GLU A 169 -2.57 -3.24 -8.34
C GLU A 169 -1.16 -2.79 -7.88
N PRO A 170 -0.17 -3.71 -7.84
CA PRO A 170 1.19 -3.36 -7.45
C PRO A 170 1.73 -2.15 -8.22
N GLN A 171 2.42 -1.26 -7.52
CA GLN A 171 3.03 -0.05 -8.10
C GLN A 171 2.04 0.93 -8.75
N THR A 172 0.76 0.83 -8.41
CA THR A 172 -0.27 1.80 -8.84
C THR A 172 -0.72 2.69 -7.68
N ASN A 173 -1.38 3.80 -8.01
CA ASN A 173 -2.00 4.66 -7.03
C ASN A 173 -3.41 5.07 -7.49
N ALA A 174 -4.23 5.52 -6.55
CA ALA A 174 -5.46 6.23 -6.86
C ALA A 174 -5.61 7.44 -5.93
N VAL A 175 -6.41 8.39 -6.41
CA VAL A 175 -6.74 9.62 -5.69
C VAL A 175 -8.25 9.67 -5.49
N TRP A 176 -8.65 9.87 -4.24
CA TRP A 176 -10.01 10.12 -3.83
C TRP A 176 -10.12 11.58 -3.46
N ILE A 177 -10.98 12.29 -4.17
CA ILE A 177 -11.16 13.73 -3.99
C ILE A 177 -12.57 14.02 -3.50
N VAL A 178 -12.68 15.08 -2.71
CA VAL A 178 -13.90 15.55 -2.07
C VAL A 178 -13.94 17.07 -2.16
N ASP A 179 -15.15 17.61 -2.23
CA ASP A 179 -15.37 19.05 -2.22
C ASP A 179 -14.86 19.68 -0.90
N PRO A 180 -14.08 20.76 -0.94
CA PRO A 180 -13.59 21.43 0.28
C PRO A 180 -14.72 21.88 1.21
N GLU A 181 -15.89 22.26 0.68
CA GLU A 181 -17.03 22.68 1.48
C GLU A 181 -17.61 21.51 2.30
N VAL A 182 -17.67 20.31 1.72
CA VAL A 182 -18.12 19.10 2.42
C VAL A 182 -17.18 18.78 3.59
N VAL A 183 -15.87 18.83 3.36
CA VAL A 183 -14.85 18.63 4.40
C VAL A 183 -14.98 19.70 5.48
N CYS A 184 -15.12 20.96 5.09
CA CYS A 184 -15.25 22.08 6.00
C CYS A 184 -16.46 21.92 6.93
N ASN A 185 -17.63 21.66 6.35
CA ASN A 185 -18.88 21.49 7.09
C ASN A 185 -18.83 20.27 8.01
N GLY A 186 -18.29 19.15 7.53
CA GLY A 186 -18.09 17.93 8.31
C GLY A 186 -17.18 18.16 9.53
N ILE A 187 -15.99 18.72 9.31
CA ILE A 187 -15.06 19.01 10.41
C ILE A 187 -15.67 20.01 11.38
N ARG A 188 -16.29 21.10 10.91
CA ARG A 188 -16.94 22.10 11.78
C ARG A 188 -18.03 21.48 12.64
N LEU A 189 -18.83 20.57 12.09
CA LEU A 189 -19.88 19.87 12.84
C LEU A 189 -19.27 19.08 14.00
N VAL A 190 -18.18 18.36 13.75
CA VAL A 190 -17.49 17.61 14.80
C VAL A 190 -16.82 18.56 15.80
N MET A 191 -16.20 19.65 15.35
CA MET A 191 -15.55 20.62 16.24
C MET A 191 -16.53 21.30 17.22
N LYS A 192 -17.82 21.37 16.90
CA LYS A 192 -18.86 21.85 17.84
C LYS A 192 -18.99 20.97 19.09
N THR A 193 -18.61 19.70 19.03
CA THR A 193 -18.66 18.76 20.17
C THR A 193 -17.40 18.82 21.03
N VAL A 194 -16.29 19.34 20.48
CA VAL A 194 -14.97 19.40 21.13
C VAL A 194 -14.48 20.86 21.32
N LYS A 195 -15.34 21.71 21.91
CA LYS A 195 -15.17 23.18 21.97
C LYS A 195 -13.88 23.72 22.61
N VAL A 196 -13.15 22.91 23.36
CA VAL A 196 -11.88 23.29 24.03
C VAL A 196 -10.65 22.74 23.31
N TYR A 197 -10.80 22.28 22.07
CA TYR A 197 -9.73 21.73 21.25
C TYR A 197 -9.61 22.50 19.94
N VAL A 198 -8.40 22.52 19.39
CA VAL A 198 -8.04 23.24 18.17
C VAL A 198 -7.28 22.27 17.28
N PRO A 199 -7.66 22.09 16.00
CA PRO A 199 -6.88 21.30 15.05
C PRO A 199 -5.49 21.90 14.87
N ALA A 200 -4.44 21.13 15.18
CA ALA A 200 -3.05 21.58 15.02
C ALA A 200 -2.44 21.09 13.70
N ARG A 201 -2.71 19.83 13.36
CA ARG A 201 -2.21 19.15 12.17
C ARG A 201 -3.16 18.04 11.76
N PHE A 202 -3.07 17.60 10.51
CA PHE A 202 -3.84 16.47 10.01
C PHE A 202 -2.99 15.55 9.15
N ARG A 203 -3.45 14.33 8.89
CA ARG A 203 -2.81 13.39 7.96
C ARG A 203 -3.85 12.60 7.20
N ALA A 204 -3.51 12.20 5.99
CA ALA A 204 -4.33 11.26 5.23
C ALA A 204 -4.33 9.87 5.89
N PHE A 205 -5.43 9.15 5.72
CA PHE A 205 -5.48 7.72 5.99
C PHE A 205 -6.25 6.97 4.91
N GLY A 206 -5.96 5.67 4.79
CA GLY A 206 -6.75 4.72 4.03
C GLY A 206 -7.00 3.45 4.83
N HIS A 207 -8.24 2.96 4.86
CA HIS A 207 -8.57 1.61 5.32
C HIS A 207 -8.37 0.64 4.17
N LEU A 208 -7.55 -0.37 4.39
CA LEU A 208 -7.24 -1.41 3.42
C LEU A 208 -8.18 -2.59 3.60
N GLY A 209 -8.58 -3.23 2.51
CA GLY A 209 -9.44 -4.43 2.52
C GLY A 209 -8.85 -5.63 3.25
N SER A 210 -7.56 -5.58 3.61
CA SER A 210 -6.91 -6.54 4.51
C SER A 210 -7.21 -6.29 6.00
N GLY A 211 -8.00 -5.27 6.34
CA GLY A 211 -8.26 -4.80 7.70
C GLY A 211 -7.20 -3.85 8.26
N GLY A 212 -6.11 -3.60 7.50
CA GLY A 212 -5.06 -2.65 7.87
C GLY A 212 -5.48 -1.20 7.68
N ARG A 213 -4.74 -0.28 8.31
CA ARG A 213 -4.86 1.16 8.07
C ARG A 213 -3.50 1.74 7.72
N VAL A 214 -3.43 2.47 6.62
CA VAL A 214 -2.26 3.25 6.23
C VAL A 214 -2.45 4.70 6.67
N LEU A 215 -1.39 5.31 7.19
CA LEU A 215 -1.37 6.67 7.70
C LEU A 215 -0.28 7.45 6.97
N GLY A 216 -0.63 8.62 6.47
CA GLY A 216 0.29 9.53 5.84
C GLY A 216 1.10 10.37 6.84
N PRO A 217 1.99 11.23 6.34
CA PRO A 217 2.68 12.20 7.16
C PRO A 217 1.70 13.24 7.73
N TRP A 218 2.03 13.79 8.89
CA TRP A 218 1.34 14.95 9.43
C TRP A 218 1.67 16.20 8.63
N VAL A 219 0.66 16.98 8.30
CA VAL A 219 0.73 18.28 7.64
C VAL A 219 -0.01 19.32 8.49
N SER A 220 0.35 20.60 8.37
CA SER A 220 -0.27 21.67 9.14
C SER A 220 -1.78 21.72 8.92
N ALA A 221 -2.57 21.92 10.00
CA ALA A 221 -4.01 22.08 9.87
C ALA A 221 -4.40 23.34 9.10
N LEU A 222 -3.49 24.30 8.86
CA LEU A 222 -3.75 25.48 8.03
C LEU A 222 -4.27 25.14 6.64
N TYR A 223 -3.87 23.99 6.09
CA TYR A 223 -4.31 23.56 4.77
C TYR A 223 -5.71 22.91 4.77
N LEU A 224 -6.36 22.81 5.93
CA LEU A 224 -7.77 22.43 6.03
C LEU A 224 -8.67 23.62 5.65
N PRO A 225 -9.80 23.38 4.96
CA PRO A 225 -10.71 24.43 4.48
C PRO A 225 -11.60 24.99 5.59
N ILE A 226 -11.18 24.89 6.85
CA ILE A 226 -11.94 25.32 8.03
C ILE A 226 -11.57 26.74 8.48
N TRP A 227 -10.38 27.20 8.08
CA TRP A 227 -9.83 28.51 8.40
C TRP A 227 -10.28 29.58 7.42
N ARG A 228 -10.14 30.84 7.82
CA ARG A 228 -10.26 31.99 6.90
C ARG A 228 -8.90 32.26 6.29
N ASP A 229 -8.86 32.93 5.14
CA ASP A 229 -7.66 33.20 4.32
C ASP A 229 -6.53 34.00 5.00
N GLN A 230 -6.67 34.33 6.30
CA GLN A 230 -5.75 35.15 7.07
C GLN A 230 -5.13 34.41 8.26
N VAL A 231 -5.49 33.16 8.50
CA VAL A 231 -4.90 32.38 9.62
C VAL A 231 -3.49 31.93 9.24
N THR A 232 -2.51 32.33 10.04
CA THR A 232 -1.11 31.92 9.89
C THR A 232 -0.76 30.77 10.84
N GLN A 233 0.40 30.13 10.63
CA GLN A 233 0.89 29.07 11.52
C GLN A 233 1.09 29.57 12.94
N GLU A 234 1.61 30.79 13.10
CA GLU A 234 1.79 31.42 14.39
C GLU A 234 0.46 31.59 15.14
N TRP A 235 -0.60 32.00 14.44
CA TRP A 235 -1.93 32.12 15.05
C TRP A 235 -2.49 30.75 15.44
N LEU A 236 -2.31 29.75 14.57
CA LEU A 236 -2.75 28.38 14.84
C LEU A 236 -2.07 27.81 16.09
N ASP A 237 -0.76 27.99 16.22
CA ASP A 237 0.02 27.57 17.37
C ASP A 237 -0.43 28.31 18.64
N GLY A 238 -0.70 29.61 18.53
CA GLY A 238 -1.27 30.42 19.61
C GLY A 238 -2.65 29.92 20.07
N PHE A 239 -3.55 29.58 19.14
CA PHE A 239 -4.85 29.01 19.47
C PHE A 239 -4.71 27.65 20.16
N ALA A 240 -3.81 26.79 19.68
CA ALA A 240 -3.56 25.48 20.28
C ALA A 240 -3.05 25.61 21.72
N ALA A 241 -2.11 26.53 21.97
CA ALA A 241 -1.57 26.82 23.30
C ALA A 241 -2.65 27.39 24.25
N GLN A 242 -3.46 28.33 23.78
CA GLN A 242 -4.56 28.89 24.57
C GLN A 242 -5.61 27.83 24.93
N ALA A 243 -5.92 26.93 23.99
CA ALA A 243 -6.84 25.82 24.21
C ALA A 243 -6.28 24.86 25.27
N GLU A 244 -4.99 24.55 25.24
CA GLU A 244 -4.33 23.72 26.24
C GLU A 244 -4.39 24.34 27.64
N GLN A 245 -4.07 25.63 27.77
CA GLN A 245 -4.19 26.35 29.04
C GLN A 245 -5.63 26.34 29.57
N THR A 246 -6.61 26.50 28.69
CA THR A 246 -8.03 26.41 29.04
C THR A 246 -8.38 25.03 29.57
N ARG A 247 -7.93 23.95 28.90
CA ARG A 247 -8.16 22.57 29.36
C ARG A 247 -7.50 22.30 30.71
N ALA A 248 -6.28 22.80 30.95
CA ALA A 248 -5.59 22.64 32.22
C ALA A 248 -6.37 23.27 33.39
N LYS A 249 -7.01 24.43 33.17
CA LYS A 249 -7.86 25.10 34.18
C LYS A 249 -9.16 24.36 34.48
N LEU A 250 -9.68 23.60 33.51
CA LEU A 250 -10.92 22.83 33.64
C LEU A 250 -10.72 21.43 34.25
N ARG A 251 -9.47 20.95 34.37
CA ARG A 251 -9.20 19.66 35.03
C ARG A 251 -9.52 19.78 36.51
N PRO A 252 -10.30 18.84 37.09
CA PRO A 252 -10.51 18.81 38.53
C PRO A 252 -9.15 18.67 39.23
N LYS A 253 -8.95 19.45 40.30
CA LYS A 253 -7.77 19.28 41.16
C LYS A 253 -7.83 17.88 41.79
N PRO A 254 -6.68 17.21 41.95
CA PRO A 254 -6.60 15.89 42.56
C PRO A 254 -7.15 15.89 43.99
#